data_AF-A0A534F8H1-F1
#
_entry.id   AF-A0A534F8H1-F1
#
_cell.length_a   1.000
_cell.length_b   1.000
_cell.length_c   1.000
_cell.angle_alpha   90.00
_cell.angle_beta   90.00
_cell.angle_gamma   90.00
#
_symmetry.space_group_name_H-M   'P 1'
#
loop_
_entity.id
_entity.type
_entity.pdbx_description
1 polymer ?
#
loop_
_entity_poly.entity_id
_entity_poly.type
_entity_poly.pdbx_seq_one_letter_code
_entity_poly.pdbx_strand_id
1 'polypeptide(L)'
;MKKLSHWLLAALAAALVMSCANQKAPAEQAVAVAEAALAAVRDSAQKYAPDQLQAVEDQLKGLKDSLAKGDYKAVLTGAPTVNSAINSLKDAAEAKKADADAAAARAKDAWGPVSADVPMMIEAIAKRVDSLSKSHRLPKGVTKEGLAAAKSGLDSLKSQWTEATSAATSGDYTTAMAKAEGVKTKAAEMMRSLGMSSG
;
A
#
# COMPACT_ATOMS: atom_id res chain seq x y z
N MET A 1 18.66 -50.70 -56.74
CA MET A 1 17.94 -50.07 -55.61
C MET A 1 18.90 -49.49 -54.55
N LYS A 2 19.79 -48.55 -54.88
CA LYS A 2 20.73 -47.95 -53.88
C LYS A 2 20.98 -46.43 -54.01
N LYS A 3 20.44 -45.75 -55.03
CA LYS A 3 20.70 -44.32 -55.27
C LYS A 3 19.62 -43.35 -54.75
N LEU A 4 18.41 -43.83 -54.44
CA LEU A 4 17.34 -42.99 -53.86
C LEU A 4 17.50 -42.72 -52.35
N SER A 5 18.29 -43.53 -51.64
CA SER A 5 18.43 -43.41 -50.18
C SER A 5 19.27 -42.19 -49.74
N HIS A 6 20.11 -41.65 -50.62
CA HIS A 6 21.05 -40.57 -50.28
C HIS A 6 20.46 -39.16 -50.50
N TRP A 7 19.37 -39.05 -51.28
CA TRP A 7 18.68 -37.77 -51.53
C TRP A 7 17.62 -37.44 -50.47
N LEU A 8 17.06 -38.46 -49.80
CA LEU A 8 16.08 -38.28 -48.72
C LEU A 8 16.71 -37.84 -47.39
N LEU A 9 17.99 -38.16 -47.15
CA LEU A 9 18.70 -37.73 -45.94
C LEU A 9 19.21 -36.28 -45.98
N ALA A 10 19.45 -35.72 -47.18
CA ALA A 10 19.90 -34.34 -47.33
C ALA A 10 18.75 -33.31 -47.25
N ALA A 11 17.54 -33.68 -47.69
CA ALA A 11 16.36 -32.80 -47.64
C ALA A 11 15.77 -32.63 -46.23
N LEU A 12 15.94 -33.64 -45.35
CA LEU A 12 15.42 -33.59 -43.97
C LEU A 12 16.26 -32.68 -43.05
N ALA A 13 17.54 -32.46 -43.37
CA ALA A 13 18.42 -31.56 -42.62
C ALA A 13 18.19 -30.08 -42.97
N ALA A 14 17.73 -29.76 -44.19
CA ALA A 14 17.48 -28.38 -44.63
C ALA A 14 16.12 -27.83 -44.17
N ALA A 15 15.16 -28.69 -43.79
CA ALA A 15 13.84 -28.28 -43.30
C ALA A 15 13.84 -27.80 -41.83
N LEU A 16 14.91 -28.07 -41.06
CA LEU A 16 15.00 -27.69 -39.65
C LEU A 16 15.38 -26.21 -39.42
N VAL A 17 15.88 -25.51 -40.45
CA VAL A 17 16.31 -24.10 -40.32
C VAL A 17 15.15 -23.11 -40.59
N MET A 18 14.13 -23.51 -41.36
CA MET A 18 12.96 -22.66 -41.64
C MET A 18 11.94 -22.59 -40.49
N SER A 19 12.01 -23.47 -39.49
CA SER A 19 11.11 -23.43 -38.32
C SER A 19 11.52 -22.42 -37.25
N CYS A 20 12.79 -21.98 -37.23
CA CYS A 20 13.29 -20.98 -36.28
C CYS A 20 12.98 -19.54 -36.72
N ALA A 21 12.94 -19.25 -38.02
CA ALA A 21 12.56 -17.92 -38.52
C ALA A 21 11.07 -17.58 -38.27
N ASN A 22 10.21 -18.59 -38.21
CA ASN A 22 8.75 -18.41 -38.10
C ASN A 22 8.26 -18.03 -36.69
N GLN A 23 9.10 -18.17 -35.65
CA GLN A 23 8.71 -17.94 -34.25
C GLN A 23 9.16 -16.58 -33.69
N LYS A 24 10.09 -15.90 -34.37
CA LYS A 24 10.64 -14.62 -33.93
C LYS A 24 9.57 -13.52 -33.86
N ALA A 25 8.85 -13.27 -34.95
CA ALA A 25 7.83 -12.22 -34.98
C ALA A 25 6.69 -12.47 -33.97
N PRO A 26 6.15 -13.70 -33.82
CA PRO A 26 5.22 -14.01 -32.74
C PRO A 26 5.78 -13.78 -31.33
N ALA A 27 7.05 -14.08 -31.09
CA ALA A 27 7.69 -13.88 -29.79
C ALA A 27 7.90 -12.39 -29.48
N GLU A 28 8.34 -11.59 -30.46
CA GLU A 28 8.44 -10.13 -30.33
C GLU A 28 7.08 -9.51 -30.04
N GLN A 29 6.04 -9.93 -30.77
CA GLN A 29 4.67 -9.48 -30.54
C GLN A 29 4.17 -9.86 -29.14
N ALA A 30 4.46 -11.08 -28.67
CA ALA A 30 4.04 -11.53 -27.34
C ALA A 30 4.66 -10.69 -26.21
N VAL A 31 5.95 -10.35 -26.33
CA VAL A 31 6.63 -9.45 -25.40
C VAL A 31 6.03 -8.04 -25.46
N ALA A 32 5.82 -7.50 -26.66
CA ALA A 32 5.24 -6.16 -26.83
C ALA A 32 3.83 -6.05 -26.23
N VAL A 33 3.00 -7.08 -26.39
CA VAL A 33 1.67 -7.16 -25.78
C VAL A 33 1.76 -7.18 -24.25
N ALA A 34 2.68 -7.98 -23.69
CA ALA A 34 2.87 -8.03 -22.25
C ALA A 34 3.39 -6.68 -21.68
N GLU A 35 4.30 -6.02 -22.39
CA GLU A 35 4.78 -4.67 -22.04
C GLU A 35 3.64 -3.64 -22.03
N ALA A 36 2.82 -3.63 -23.09
CA ALA A 36 1.67 -2.72 -23.18
C ALA A 36 0.63 -2.99 -22.08
N ALA A 37 0.35 -4.26 -21.79
CA ALA A 37 -0.58 -4.65 -20.74
C ALA A 37 -0.07 -4.26 -19.34
N LEU A 38 1.22 -4.46 -19.06
CA LEU A 38 1.83 -4.05 -17.80
C LEU A 38 1.85 -2.52 -17.65
N ALA A 39 2.18 -1.80 -18.73
CA ALA A 39 2.16 -0.34 -18.73
C ALA A 39 0.77 0.24 -18.41
N ALA A 40 -0.30 -0.38 -18.92
CA ALA A 40 -1.67 0.06 -18.66
C ALA A 40 -2.10 -0.06 -17.18
N VAL A 41 -1.45 -0.93 -16.40
CA VAL A 41 -1.79 -1.16 -14.98
C VAL A 41 -0.74 -0.63 -14.01
N ARG A 42 0.42 -0.19 -14.51
CA ARG A 42 1.62 0.16 -13.72
C ARG A 42 1.32 1.18 -12.63
N ASP A 43 0.63 2.28 -12.94
CA ASP A 43 0.40 3.35 -11.96
C ASP A 43 -0.49 2.90 -10.81
N SER A 44 -1.56 2.16 -11.13
CA SER A 44 -2.45 1.59 -10.11
C SER A 44 -1.73 0.53 -9.27
N ALA A 45 -1.00 -0.37 -9.93
CA ALA A 45 -0.22 -1.41 -9.28
C ALA A 45 0.89 -0.82 -8.40
N GLN A 46 1.58 0.23 -8.82
CA GLN A 46 2.60 0.92 -8.03
C GLN A 46 2.01 1.51 -6.75
N LYS A 47 0.78 2.04 -6.83
CA LYS A 47 0.10 2.65 -5.68
C LYS A 47 -0.45 1.63 -4.70
N TYR A 48 -1.01 0.53 -5.18
CA TYR A 48 -1.78 -0.39 -4.35
C TYR A 48 -1.10 -1.76 -4.15
N ALA A 49 -0.32 -2.23 -5.09
CA ALA A 49 0.31 -3.56 -5.10
C ALA A 49 1.78 -3.53 -5.57
N PRO A 50 2.66 -2.73 -4.95
CA PRO A 50 4.04 -2.52 -5.43
C PRO A 50 4.88 -3.80 -5.44
N ASP A 51 4.72 -4.67 -4.44
CA ASP A 51 5.46 -5.94 -4.37
C ASP A 51 5.04 -6.89 -5.50
N GLN A 52 3.74 -6.96 -5.81
CA GLN A 52 3.22 -7.74 -6.93
C GLN A 52 3.65 -7.14 -8.28
N LEU A 53 3.71 -5.81 -8.39
CA LEU A 53 4.23 -5.14 -9.59
C LEU A 53 5.68 -5.56 -9.85
N GLN A 54 6.53 -5.51 -8.83
CA GLN A 54 7.94 -5.94 -8.94
C GLN A 54 8.05 -7.39 -9.41
N ALA A 55 7.24 -8.30 -8.84
CA ALA A 55 7.27 -9.70 -9.23
C ALA A 55 6.90 -9.93 -10.71
N VAL A 56 5.92 -9.18 -11.24
CA VAL A 56 5.52 -9.26 -12.65
C VAL A 56 6.58 -8.63 -13.58
N GLU A 57 7.22 -7.54 -13.16
CA GLU A 57 8.34 -6.94 -13.88
C GLU A 57 9.52 -7.90 -14.03
N ASP A 58 9.84 -8.64 -12.98
CA ASP A 58 10.90 -9.66 -13.01
C ASP A 58 10.55 -10.81 -13.97
N GLN A 59 9.30 -11.23 -14.02
CA GLN A 59 8.83 -12.24 -14.97
C GLN A 59 8.89 -11.74 -16.43
N LEU A 60 8.46 -10.50 -16.68
CA LEU A 60 8.55 -9.88 -18.00
C LEU A 60 10.00 -9.68 -18.43
N LYS A 61 10.89 -9.31 -17.49
CA LYS A 61 12.33 -9.24 -17.73
C LYS A 61 12.89 -10.61 -18.15
N GLY A 62 12.53 -11.68 -17.45
CA GLY A 62 12.92 -13.05 -17.83
C GLY A 62 12.46 -13.41 -19.25
N LEU A 63 11.24 -13.00 -19.63
CA LEU A 63 10.71 -13.20 -20.98
C LEU A 63 11.52 -12.43 -22.04
N LYS A 64 11.87 -11.18 -21.76
CA LYS A 64 12.71 -10.32 -22.62
C LYS A 64 14.13 -10.88 -22.76
N ASP A 65 14.70 -11.41 -21.69
CA ASP A 65 16.02 -12.03 -21.70
C ASP A 65 16.03 -13.30 -22.58
N SER A 66 14.96 -14.10 -22.56
CA SER A 66 14.77 -15.24 -23.48
C SER A 66 14.66 -14.79 -24.94
N LEU A 67 13.90 -13.71 -25.22
CA LEU A 67 13.80 -13.13 -26.56
C LEU A 67 15.17 -12.66 -27.08
N ALA A 68 15.94 -11.97 -26.23
CA ALA A 68 17.27 -11.47 -26.57
C ALA A 68 18.28 -12.60 -26.86
N LYS A 69 18.13 -13.74 -26.18
CA LYS A 69 18.93 -14.96 -26.41
C LYS A 69 18.48 -15.76 -27.65
N GLY A 70 17.38 -15.35 -28.30
CA GLY A 70 16.79 -16.09 -29.43
C GLY A 70 15.99 -17.32 -29.01
N ASP A 71 15.66 -17.48 -27.73
CA ASP A 71 14.83 -18.56 -27.22
C ASP A 71 13.33 -18.23 -27.42
N TYR A 72 12.93 -18.15 -28.69
CA TYR A 72 11.56 -17.80 -29.07
C TYR A 72 10.53 -18.80 -28.56
N LYS A 73 10.92 -20.08 -28.42
CA LYS A 73 10.05 -21.10 -27.86
C LYS A 73 9.75 -20.82 -26.39
N ALA A 74 10.77 -20.51 -25.57
CA ALA A 74 10.57 -20.14 -24.19
C ALA A 74 9.69 -18.88 -24.06
N VAL A 75 9.87 -17.90 -24.95
CA VAL A 75 9.01 -16.70 -25.00
C VAL A 75 7.55 -17.08 -25.27
N LEU A 76 7.27 -17.86 -26.30
CA LEU A 76 5.90 -18.24 -26.65
C LEU A 76 5.24 -19.12 -25.58
N THR A 77 6.02 -19.93 -24.86
CA THR A 77 5.49 -20.74 -23.74
C THR A 77 5.31 -19.93 -22.45
N GLY A 78 6.16 -18.92 -22.21
CA GLY A 78 6.13 -18.11 -20.99
C GLY A 78 5.17 -16.92 -21.07
N ALA A 79 4.90 -16.41 -22.27
CA ALA A 79 4.02 -15.26 -22.46
C ALA A 79 2.62 -15.42 -21.86
N PRO A 80 1.93 -16.59 -21.97
CA PRO A 80 0.65 -16.80 -21.29
C PRO A 80 0.75 -16.68 -19.76
N THR A 81 1.85 -17.16 -19.15
CA THR A 81 2.08 -17.04 -17.71
C THR A 81 2.28 -15.58 -17.30
N VAL A 82 3.09 -14.82 -18.06
CA VAL A 82 3.29 -13.38 -17.80
C VAL A 82 1.98 -12.61 -17.96
N ASN A 83 1.20 -12.89 -19.00
CA ASN A 83 -0.11 -12.25 -19.21
C ASN A 83 -1.10 -12.58 -18.07
N SER A 84 -1.11 -13.83 -17.59
CA SER A 84 -1.91 -14.20 -16.42
C SER A 84 -1.48 -13.42 -15.18
N ALA A 85 -0.17 -13.27 -14.97
CA ALA A 85 0.36 -12.52 -13.83
C ALA A 85 0.02 -11.02 -13.90
N ILE A 86 0.05 -10.42 -15.09
CA ILE A 86 -0.41 -9.04 -15.32
C ILE A 86 -1.90 -8.89 -14.98
N ASN A 87 -2.75 -9.84 -15.39
CA ASN A 87 -4.17 -9.81 -15.04
C ASN A 87 -4.39 -9.95 -13.53
N SER A 88 -3.69 -10.88 -12.87
CA SER A 88 -3.76 -11.01 -11.41
C SER A 88 -3.25 -9.76 -10.69
N LEU A 89 -2.23 -9.07 -11.23
CA LEU A 89 -1.75 -7.79 -10.70
C LEU A 89 -2.83 -6.71 -10.81
N LYS A 90 -3.52 -6.63 -11.95
CA LYS A 90 -4.65 -5.73 -12.15
C LYS A 90 -5.73 -5.97 -11.10
N ASP A 91 -6.18 -7.21 -10.97
CA ASP A 91 -7.24 -7.59 -10.02
C ASP A 91 -6.83 -7.28 -8.58
N ALA A 92 -5.57 -7.56 -8.21
CA ALA A 92 -5.04 -7.24 -6.89
C ALA A 92 -4.98 -5.74 -6.62
N ALA A 93 -4.58 -4.94 -7.61
CA ALA A 93 -4.55 -3.48 -7.49
C ALA A 93 -5.97 -2.89 -7.37
N GLU A 94 -6.93 -3.42 -8.13
CA GLU A 94 -8.35 -3.03 -8.05
C GLU A 94 -8.98 -3.40 -6.70
N ALA A 95 -8.73 -4.61 -6.21
CA ALA A 95 -9.20 -5.06 -4.90
C ALA A 95 -8.65 -4.17 -3.78
N LYS A 96 -7.33 -3.93 -3.77
CA LYS A 96 -6.69 -3.07 -2.75
C LYS A 96 -7.12 -1.61 -2.84
N LYS A 97 -7.42 -1.11 -4.04
CA LYS A 97 -8.03 0.20 -4.22
C LYS A 97 -9.42 0.25 -3.60
N ALA A 98 -10.26 -0.76 -3.87
CA ALA A 98 -11.59 -0.85 -3.29
C ALA A 98 -11.54 -0.92 -1.75
N ASP A 99 -10.59 -1.66 -1.19
CA ASP A 99 -10.36 -1.71 0.26
C ASP A 99 -9.96 -0.34 0.82
N ALA A 100 -9.06 0.39 0.15
CA ALA A 100 -8.65 1.73 0.55
C ALA A 100 -9.83 2.73 0.51
N ASP A 101 -10.64 2.68 -0.55
CA ASP A 101 -11.83 3.52 -0.69
C ASP A 101 -12.87 3.19 0.41
N ALA A 102 -13.07 1.90 0.70
CA ALA A 102 -13.96 1.46 1.78
C ALA A 102 -13.43 1.83 3.16
N ALA A 103 -12.11 1.83 3.37
CA ALA A 103 -11.49 2.29 4.61
C ALA A 103 -11.69 3.81 4.79
N ALA A 104 -11.51 4.60 3.73
CA ALA A 104 -11.76 6.03 3.75
C ALA A 104 -13.22 6.37 4.04
N ALA A 105 -14.17 5.63 3.46
CA ALA A 105 -15.60 5.80 3.75
C ALA A 105 -15.93 5.52 5.23
N ARG A 106 -15.44 4.39 5.78
CA ARG A 106 -15.62 4.07 7.21
C ARG A 106 -14.98 5.12 8.12
N ALA A 107 -13.79 5.61 7.77
CA ALA A 107 -13.12 6.66 8.53
C ALA A 107 -13.91 7.97 8.51
N LYS A 108 -14.52 8.33 7.38
CA LYS A 108 -15.39 9.49 7.26
C LYS A 108 -16.62 9.36 8.14
N ASP A 109 -17.30 8.22 8.11
CA ASP A 109 -18.50 7.99 8.93
C ASP A 109 -18.17 8.02 10.43
N ALA A 110 -17.01 7.46 10.82
CA ALA A 110 -16.53 7.46 12.20
C ALA A 110 -16.04 8.83 12.69
N TRP A 111 -15.67 9.75 11.80
CA TRP A 111 -15.09 11.04 12.18
C TRP A 111 -16.05 11.91 13.00
N GLY A 112 -17.35 11.91 12.68
CA GLY A 112 -18.33 12.79 13.34
C GLY A 112 -18.33 12.66 14.87
N PRO A 113 -18.58 11.46 15.43
CA PRO A 113 -18.49 11.23 16.88
C PRO A 113 -17.11 11.57 17.46
N VAL A 114 -16.03 11.16 16.79
CA VAL A 114 -14.65 11.44 17.23
C VAL A 114 -14.37 12.94 17.31
N SER A 115 -14.87 13.70 16.34
CA SER A 115 -14.73 15.15 16.25
C SER A 115 -15.48 15.91 17.34
N ALA A 116 -16.50 15.30 17.93
CA ALA A 116 -17.21 15.84 19.09
C ALA A 116 -16.52 15.47 20.41
N ASP A 117 -16.12 14.20 20.57
CA ASP A 117 -15.63 13.67 21.85
C ASP A 117 -14.21 14.14 22.19
N VAL A 118 -13.30 14.16 21.21
CA VAL A 118 -11.88 14.45 21.47
C VAL A 118 -11.64 15.88 22.00
N PRO A 119 -12.27 16.94 21.45
CA PRO A 119 -12.19 18.27 22.05
C PRO A 119 -12.63 18.31 23.52
N MET A 120 -13.70 17.58 23.88
CA MET A 120 -14.19 17.51 25.26
C MET A 120 -13.16 16.85 26.19
N MET A 121 -12.48 15.80 25.74
CA MET A 121 -11.39 15.16 26.50
C MET A 121 -10.22 16.14 26.72
N ILE A 122 -9.80 16.86 25.68
CA ILE A 122 -8.71 17.85 25.76
C ILE A 122 -9.08 18.96 26.76
N GLU A 123 -10.32 19.45 26.71
CA GLU A 123 -10.81 20.48 27.62
C GLU A 123 -10.85 19.98 29.08
N ALA A 124 -11.31 18.76 29.33
CA ALA A 124 -11.33 18.15 30.65
C ALA A 124 -9.91 18.03 31.25
N ILE A 125 -8.93 17.62 30.45
CA ILE A 125 -7.51 17.58 30.84
C ILE A 125 -7.01 18.99 31.16
N ALA A 126 -7.31 19.98 30.31
CA ALA A 126 -6.92 21.37 30.54
C ALA A 126 -7.46 21.91 31.87
N LYS A 127 -8.75 21.70 32.14
CA LYS A 127 -9.40 22.06 33.41
C LYS A 127 -8.73 21.39 34.61
N ARG A 128 -8.38 20.10 34.49
CA ARG A 128 -7.71 19.36 35.56
C ARG A 128 -6.30 19.88 35.82
N VAL A 129 -5.54 20.14 34.77
CA VAL A 129 -4.18 20.71 34.87
C VAL A 129 -4.20 22.08 35.56
N ASP A 130 -5.14 22.96 35.19
CA ASP A 130 -5.30 24.27 35.82
C ASP A 130 -5.67 24.16 37.31
N SER A 131 -6.67 23.32 37.63
CA SER A 131 -7.09 23.04 39.01
C SER A 131 -5.94 22.53 39.88
N LEU A 132 -5.16 21.55 39.38
CA LEU A 132 -4.02 21.01 40.11
C LEU A 132 -2.87 22.01 40.25
N SER A 133 -2.69 22.91 39.27
CA SER A 133 -1.66 23.96 39.32
C SER A 133 -1.92 25.01 40.39
N LYS A 134 -3.20 25.24 40.71
CA LYS A 134 -3.62 26.18 41.75
C LYS A 134 -3.71 25.54 43.14
N SER A 135 -3.60 24.21 43.23
CA SER A 135 -3.71 23.50 44.50
C SER A 135 -2.41 23.52 45.29
N HIS A 136 -2.48 23.86 46.59
CA HIS A 136 -1.34 23.76 47.51
C HIS A 136 -0.96 22.32 47.85
N ARG A 137 -1.85 21.34 47.63
CA ARG A 137 -1.57 19.90 47.80
C ARG A 137 -2.12 19.09 46.64
N LEU A 138 -1.30 18.20 46.09
CA LEU A 138 -1.70 17.31 45.00
C LEU A 138 -2.50 16.12 45.55
N PRO A 139 -3.53 15.65 44.82
CA PRO A 139 -4.24 14.42 45.14
C PRO A 139 -3.31 13.21 45.18
N LYS A 140 -3.68 12.19 45.96
CA LYS A 140 -2.91 10.92 46.02
C LYS A 140 -2.76 10.34 44.62
N GLY A 141 -1.53 9.92 44.28
CA GLY A 141 -1.19 9.35 42.98
C GLY A 141 -0.81 10.37 41.90
N VAL A 142 -0.99 11.68 42.14
CA VAL A 142 -0.53 12.74 41.21
C VAL A 142 0.79 13.32 41.68
N THR A 143 1.80 13.30 40.83
CA THR A 143 3.14 13.86 41.12
C THR A 143 3.33 15.24 40.48
N LYS A 144 4.30 16.02 40.98
CA LYS A 144 4.64 17.33 40.39
C LYS A 144 5.18 17.17 38.97
N GLU A 145 5.97 16.11 38.76
CA GLU A 145 6.55 15.72 37.48
C GLU A 145 5.44 15.32 36.50
N GLY A 146 4.46 14.55 36.95
CA GLY A 146 3.28 14.18 36.16
C GLY A 146 2.45 15.39 35.74
N LEU A 147 2.24 16.35 36.64
CA LEU A 147 1.56 17.61 36.33
C LEU A 147 2.35 18.46 35.32
N ALA A 148 3.67 18.55 35.46
CA ALA A 148 4.53 19.27 34.51
C ALA A 148 4.53 18.60 33.12
N ALA A 149 4.62 17.27 33.08
CA ALA A 149 4.52 16.50 31.85
C ALA A 149 3.15 16.67 31.18
N ALA A 150 2.06 16.67 31.95
CA ALA A 150 0.71 16.89 31.42
C ALA A 150 0.52 18.31 30.86
N LYS A 151 1.16 19.34 31.44
CA LYS A 151 1.15 20.69 30.86
C LYS A 151 1.77 20.72 29.46
N SER A 152 2.97 20.14 29.33
CA SER A 152 3.65 20.06 28.03
C SER A 152 2.90 19.16 27.04
N GLY A 153 2.37 18.04 27.52
CA GLY A 153 1.59 17.09 26.72
C GLY A 153 0.27 17.66 26.21
N LEU A 154 -0.36 18.58 26.95
CA LEU A 154 -1.62 19.22 26.56
C LEU A 154 -1.46 20.09 25.30
N ASP A 155 -0.36 20.82 25.17
CA ASP A 155 -0.12 21.62 23.97
C ASP A 155 0.19 20.72 22.76
N SER A 156 0.90 19.61 22.99
CA SER A 156 1.08 18.58 21.97
C SER A 156 -0.25 17.96 21.53
N LEU A 157 -1.16 17.64 22.46
CA LEU A 157 -2.51 17.13 22.14
C LEU A 157 -3.28 18.10 21.24
N LYS A 158 -3.31 19.38 21.59
CA LYS A 158 -4.01 20.41 20.81
C LYS A 158 -3.44 20.51 19.40
N SER A 159 -2.11 20.54 19.27
CA SER A 159 -1.45 20.59 17.96
C SER A 159 -1.78 19.36 17.11
N GLN A 160 -1.69 18.16 17.69
CA GLN A 160 -2.02 16.91 16.99
C GLN A 160 -3.51 16.85 16.61
N TRP A 161 -4.39 17.40 17.45
CA TRP A 161 -5.81 17.53 17.14
C TRP A 161 -6.09 18.50 15.99
N THR A 162 -5.38 19.62 15.93
CA THR A 162 -5.43 20.55 14.80
C THR A 162 -4.99 19.87 13.50
N GLU A 163 -3.90 19.08 13.54
CA GLU A 163 -3.46 18.31 12.39
C GLU A 163 -4.49 17.25 11.96
N ALA A 164 -5.13 16.56 12.91
CA ALA A 164 -6.20 15.60 12.63
C ALA A 164 -7.39 16.29 11.94
N THR A 165 -7.79 17.45 12.44
CA THR A 165 -8.88 18.25 11.89
C THR A 165 -8.53 18.76 10.49
N SER A 166 -7.29 19.22 10.27
CA SER A 166 -6.81 19.65 8.95
C SER A 166 -6.86 18.52 7.93
N ALA A 167 -6.47 17.29 8.32
CA ALA A 167 -6.57 16.12 7.46
C ALA A 167 -8.03 15.80 7.10
N ALA A 168 -8.95 15.86 8.08
CA ALA A 168 -10.37 15.67 7.82
C ALA A 168 -10.93 16.75 6.87
N THR A 169 -10.54 18.02 7.05
CA THR A 169 -10.94 19.13 6.16
C THR A 169 -10.43 18.96 4.74
N SER A 170 -9.23 18.39 4.54
CA SER A 170 -8.72 18.04 3.22
C SER A 170 -9.31 16.75 2.64
N GLY A 171 -10.25 16.11 3.34
CA GLY A 171 -10.88 14.85 2.92
C GLY A 171 -10.06 13.59 3.21
N ASP A 172 -8.90 13.71 3.86
CA ASP A 172 -8.07 12.58 4.28
C ASP A 172 -8.52 12.07 5.66
N TYR A 173 -9.70 11.44 5.68
CA TYR A 173 -10.28 10.89 6.90
C TYR A 173 -9.46 9.73 7.48
N THR A 174 -8.70 9.00 6.65
CA THR A 174 -7.78 7.95 7.11
C THR A 174 -6.69 8.53 8.01
N THR A 175 -6.00 9.58 7.55
CA THR A 175 -4.98 10.26 8.37
C THR A 175 -5.61 10.97 9.56
N ALA A 176 -6.79 11.57 9.39
CA ALA A 176 -7.51 12.23 10.48
C ALA A 176 -7.81 11.27 11.63
N MET A 177 -8.38 10.10 11.31
CA MET A 177 -8.70 9.07 12.30
C MET A 177 -7.44 8.50 12.97
N ALA A 178 -6.36 8.26 12.22
CA ALA A 178 -5.10 7.81 12.81
C ALA A 178 -4.51 8.83 13.79
N LYS A 179 -4.52 10.12 13.45
CA LYS A 179 -4.07 11.19 14.35
C LYS A 179 -5.00 11.34 15.55
N ALA A 180 -6.31 11.26 15.36
CA ALA A 180 -7.29 11.32 16.44
C ALA A 180 -7.13 10.17 17.44
N GLU A 181 -6.82 8.95 16.98
CA GLU A 181 -6.56 7.82 17.87
C GLU A 181 -5.27 8.02 18.70
N GLY A 182 -4.23 8.59 18.09
CA GLY A 182 -3.03 9.01 18.80
C GLY A 182 -3.32 10.07 19.87
N VAL A 183 -4.19 11.04 19.57
CA VAL A 183 -4.66 12.06 20.51
C VAL A 183 -5.45 11.40 21.65
N LYS A 184 -6.40 10.50 21.36
CA LYS A 184 -7.16 9.76 22.38
C LYS A 184 -6.26 8.96 23.32
N THR A 185 -5.28 8.24 22.77
CA THR A 185 -4.33 7.44 23.55
C THR A 185 -3.53 8.31 24.52
N LYS A 186 -2.93 9.40 24.03
CA LYS A 186 -2.18 10.35 24.88
C LYS A 186 -3.08 11.05 25.90
N ALA A 187 -4.30 11.40 25.52
CA ALA A 187 -5.27 11.99 26.42
C ALA A 187 -5.62 11.02 27.56
N ALA A 188 -5.84 9.73 27.27
CA ALA A 188 -6.09 8.70 28.28
C ALA A 188 -4.90 8.53 29.25
N GLU A 189 -3.67 8.53 28.74
CA GLU A 189 -2.46 8.48 29.57
C GLU A 189 -2.35 9.71 30.50
N MET A 190 -2.62 10.91 29.98
CA MET A 190 -2.65 12.14 30.79
C MET A 190 -3.77 12.15 31.81
N MET A 191 -4.97 11.69 31.46
CA MET A 191 -6.07 11.57 32.44
C MET A 191 -5.66 10.67 33.60
N ARG A 192 -5.04 9.52 33.32
CA ARG A 192 -4.51 8.61 34.36
C ARG A 192 -3.45 9.29 35.23
N SER A 193 -2.46 9.97 34.64
CA SER A 193 -1.40 10.63 35.41
C SER A 193 -1.90 11.81 36.26
N LEU A 194 -3.02 12.43 35.87
CA LEU A 194 -3.69 13.50 36.61
C LEU A 194 -4.72 12.99 37.63
N GLY A 195 -4.80 11.66 37.83
CA GLY A 195 -5.73 11.01 38.75
C GLY A 195 -7.19 11.22 38.35
N MET A 196 -7.47 11.37 37.06
CA MET A 196 -8.82 11.37 36.52
C MET A 196 -9.20 9.90 36.31
N SER A 197 -10.11 9.38 37.13
CA SER A 197 -10.70 8.06 36.89
C SER A 197 -11.48 8.13 35.58
N SER A 198 -11.29 7.15 34.69
CA SER A 198 -12.34 6.81 33.73
C SER A 198 -13.55 6.38 34.56
N GLY A 199 -14.56 7.24 34.65
CA GLY A 199 -15.90 6.81 35.07
C GLY A 199 -16.48 5.85 34.04
#